data_AF-A0A7Y6QTL5-F1
#
_entry.id   AF-A0A7Y6QTL5-F1
#
_cell.length_a   1.000
_cell.length_b   1.000
_cell.length_c   1.000
_cell.angle_alpha   90.00
_cell.angle_beta   90.00
_cell.angle_gamma   90.00
#
_symmetry.space_group_name_H-M   'P 1'
#
loop_
_entity.id
_entity.type
_entity.pdbx_description
1 polymer ?
#
loop_
_entity_poly.entity_id
_entity_poly.type
_entity_poly.pdbx_seq_one_letter_code
_entity_poly.pdbx_strand_id
1 'polypeptide(L)'
;MSITLHRHGGVCRIAVLGRQESAAASAELRAALSEACAAPEAGGIELSFYDADTLPRDVIDVLAGLLERDAGLKIVAYHALLAHSLMRLGLPVRQVSHHSQHHAAAPCSAVVLAGSAQSLDKILHIVGKLPLADAAVFVVQHVDENQVNLLDQLLKTRTDYCVLMPQHLMPVQPGTLYIAPPGHHMKVAHGMVYLTRDRKVQFTRPSIDVLFESLAAEYGGGALAVLLCGFGRDGVTGCAALRRAGSLVIVEDGADCEGARAMPDAARDAGHFDYVLNLSAIASVTAAALAGDAAAPEGELLDLFLEAVTSQCGYDFRNYQRDSLQRRIRSLMLHCGFHSFAHYQRAVLSDAALFERLTAELPVGVTSFFRHPAQLRQIRDEILPYLASFPMIKLWSAGCSTGEEAYSLAIMLDELGLLERSHLFATDVSPYLLELAKAGLFPAATLDTNRSNYRASGGSLDFDSYLPAGRYLRAPERLRLRVLFHRHSLTGEGIFNEFQLILCRNVLIYFDADLQRQVLQRFARSLHVDGFLVLGPQDGLNQAALAQGFVPWKAGSYIYRRGGTCHE
;
A
#
# COMPACT_ATOMS: atom_id res chain seq x y z
N MET A 1 -14.06 -10.78 16.25
CA MET A 1 -12.87 -11.32 16.93
C MET A 1 -13.30 -12.53 17.75
N SER A 2 -12.53 -13.61 17.76
CA SER A 2 -12.75 -14.75 18.65
C SER A 2 -11.47 -15.03 19.43
N ILE A 3 -11.63 -15.32 20.73
CA ILE A 3 -10.55 -15.72 21.62
C ILE A 3 -10.80 -17.14 22.09
N THR A 4 -9.80 -17.99 21.92
CA THR A 4 -9.81 -19.36 22.42
C THR A 4 -8.69 -19.55 23.42
N LEU A 5 -9.04 -19.99 24.62
CA LEU A 5 -8.10 -20.27 25.70
C LEU A 5 -8.04 -21.79 25.89
N HIS A 6 -6.83 -22.34 25.76
CA HIS A 6 -6.56 -23.76 25.95
C HIS A 6 -5.43 -23.95 26.96
N ARG A 7 -5.68 -24.77 27.98
CA ARG A 7 -4.68 -25.15 28.98
C ARG A 7 -4.28 -26.59 28.72
N HIS A 8 -3.03 -26.82 28.33
CA HIS A 8 -2.53 -28.17 28.04
C HIS A 8 -1.04 -28.28 28.34
N GLY A 9 -0.66 -29.27 29.15
CA GLY A 9 0.74 -29.59 29.44
C GLY A 9 1.49 -28.52 30.25
N GLY A 10 0.79 -27.76 31.10
CA GLY A 10 1.41 -26.71 31.92
C GLY A 10 1.58 -25.36 31.20
N VAL A 11 1.08 -25.22 29.97
CA VAL A 11 1.15 -23.98 29.17
C VAL A 11 -0.26 -23.47 28.90
N CYS A 12 -0.47 -22.19 29.13
CA CYS A 12 -1.71 -21.50 28.74
C CYS A 12 -1.56 -20.94 27.32
N ARG A 13 -2.37 -21.44 26.38
CA ARG A 13 -2.40 -20.99 24.99
C ARG A 13 -3.61 -20.10 24.75
N ILE A 14 -3.38 -18.91 24.23
CA ILE A 14 -4.42 -17.96 23.83
C ILE A 14 -4.29 -17.74 22.33
N ALA A 15 -5.31 -18.12 21.57
CA ALA A 15 -5.42 -17.87 20.14
C ALA A 15 -6.44 -16.75 19.89
N VAL A 16 -6.02 -15.73 19.16
CA VAL A 16 -6.82 -14.53 18.82
C VAL A 16 -7.01 -14.47 17.31
N LEU A 17 -8.25 -14.62 16.86
CA LEU A 17 -8.66 -14.53 15.46
C LEU A 17 -9.46 -13.24 15.23
N GLY A 18 -9.16 -12.53 14.15
CA GLY A 18 -9.74 -11.24 13.78
C GLY A 18 -8.98 -10.00 14.29
N ARG A 19 -9.24 -8.86 13.64
CA ARG A 19 -8.67 -7.55 13.98
C ARG A 19 -9.27 -6.99 15.27
N GLN A 20 -8.46 -6.22 16.01
CA GLN A 20 -8.82 -5.54 17.25
C GLN A 20 -9.44 -4.16 16.96
N GLU A 21 -10.68 -4.17 16.46
CA GLU A 21 -11.33 -2.94 15.97
C GLU A 21 -12.26 -2.27 17.00
N SER A 22 -12.50 -2.87 18.17
CA SER A 22 -13.43 -2.34 19.18
C SER A 22 -12.91 -2.43 20.61
N ALA A 23 -13.31 -1.47 21.44
CA ALA A 23 -12.99 -1.45 22.87
C ALA A 23 -13.50 -2.70 23.62
N ALA A 24 -14.60 -3.30 23.16
CA ALA A 24 -15.14 -4.54 23.71
C ALA A 24 -14.20 -5.73 23.46
N ALA A 25 -13.67 -5.86 22.24
CA ALA A 25 -12.71 -6.89 21.89
C ALA A 25 -11.40 -6.76 22.72
N SER A 26 -10.97 -5.53 22.97
CA SER A 26 -9.79 -5.25 23.80
C SER A 26 -10.02 -5.58 25.28
N ALA A 27 -11.22 -5.32 25.80
CA ALA A 27 -11.62 -5.72 27.15
C ALA A 27 -11.65 -7.25 27.30
N GLU A 28 -12.18 -7.97 26.32
CA GLU A 28 -12.23 -9.43 26.31
C GLU A 28 -10.83 -10.05 26.29
N LEU A 29 -9.93 -9.54 25.44
CA LEU A 29 -8.53 -9.99 25.42
C LEU A 29 -7.81 -9.71 26.74
N ARG A 30 -8.02 -8.53 27.34
CA ARG A 30 -7.45 -8.21 28.65
C ARG A 30 -7.98 -9.12 29.75
N ALA A 31 -9.26 -9.47 29.72
CA ALA A 31 -9.85 -10.41 30.66
C ALA A 31 -9.22 -11.80 30.50
N ALA A 32 -9.09 -12.30 29.27
CA ALA A 32 -8.43 -13.58 28.99
C ALA A 32 -6.96 -13.60 29.42
N LEU A 33 -6.21 -12.52 29.15
CA LEU A 33 -4.83 -12.35 29.61
C LEU A 33 -4.76 -12.34 31.14
N SER A 34 -5.65 -11.60 31.80
CA SER A 34 -5.69 -11.51 33.26
C SER A 34 -6.07 -12.85 33.92
N GLU A 35 -6.98 -13.62 33.30
CA GLU A 35 -7.33 -14.97 33.73
C GLU A 35 -6.13 -15.93 33.60
N ALA A 36 -5.40 -15.86 32.48
CA ALA A 36 -4.17 -16.62 32.29
C ALA A 36 -3.07 -16.23 33.30
N CYS A 37 -3.04 -14.97 33.75
CA CYS A 37 -2.13 -14.49 34.80
C CYS A 37 -2.49 -14.98 36.21
N ALA A 38 -3.77 -15.22 36.48
CA ALA A 38 -4.25 -15.56 37.83
C ALA A 38 -3.93 -17.03 38.22
N ALA A 39 -3.66 -17.89 37.23
CA ALA A 39 -3.26 -19.27 37.43
C ALA A 39 -2.05 -19.60 36.53
N PRO A 40 -0.86 -19.03 36.82
CA PRO A 40 0.33 -19.30 36.01
C PRO A 40 0.71 -20.77 36.18
N GLU A 41 0.42 -21.58 35.16
CA GLU A 41 0.92 -22.95 35.08
C GLU A 41 2.45 -22.91 34.87
N ALA A 42 3.16 -23.94 35.35
CA ALA A 42 4.63 -23.96 35.40
C ALA A 42 5.35 -23.83 34.03
N GLY A 43 4.64 -23.90 32.90
CA GLY A 43 5.16 -23.90 31.54
C GLY A 43 4.99 -22.58 30.74
N GLY A 44 4.35 -21.54 31.29
CA GLY A 44 4.27 -20.20 30.69
C GLY A 44 3.03 -19.92 29.81
N ILE A 45 3.05 -18.79 29.09
CA ILE A 45 1.92 -18.29 28.29
C ILE A 45 2.33 -18.17 26.81
N GLU A 46 1.55 -18.74 25.90
CA GLU A 46 1.74 -18.62 24.45
C GLU A 46 0.53 -17.90 23.82
N LEU A 47 0.78 -16.77 23.18
CA LEU A 47 -0.23 -15.92 22.54
C LEU A 47 -0.03 -15.91 21.03
N SER A 48 -1.04 -16.34 20.29
CA SER A 48 -1.03 -16.39 18.83
C SER A 48 -2.06 -15.41 18.25
N PHE A 49 -1.59 -14.46 17.45
CA PHE A 49 -2.41 -13.50 16.72
C PHE A 49 -2.41 -13.82 15.23
N TYR A 50 -3.59 -14.15 14.69
CA TYR A 50 -3.72 -14.55 13.29
C TYR A 50 -3.91 -13.35 12.36
N ASP A 51 -4.85 -12.44 12.68
CA ASP A 51 -5.25 -11.37 11.74
C ASP A 51 -4.99 -9.95 12.26
N ALA A 52 -4.56 -9.80 13.52
CA ALA A 52 -4.35 -8.49 14.12
C ALA A 52 -3.11 -7.82 13.53
N ASP A 53 -3.27 -6.60 13.02
CA ASP A 53 -2.24 -5.74 12.43
C ASP A 53 -1.59 -4.78 13.45
N THR A 54 -2.33 -4.41 14.49
CA THR A 54 -1.89 -3.61 15.63
C THR A 54 -2.54 -4.12 16.93
N LEU A 55 -2.05 -3.65 18.07
CA LEU A 55 -2.68 -3.90 19.37
C LEU A 55 -2.97 -2.59 20.10
N PRO A 56 -4.12 -2.51 20.79
CA PRO A 56 -4.42 -1.44 21.72
C PRO A 56 -3.34 -1.29 22.80
N ARG A 57 -3.10 -0.04 23.22
CA ARG A 57 -2.09 0.30 24.23
C ARG A 57 -2.24 -0.49 25.53
N ASP A 58 -3.46 -0.61 26.03
CA ASP A 58 -3.77 -1.31 27.27
C ASP A 58 -3.48 -2.81 27.18
N VAL A 59 -3.65 -3.44 26.01
CA VAL A 59 -3.22 -4.82 25.76
C VAL A 59 -1.69 -4.92 25.77
N ILE A 60 -0.99 -4.01 25.08
CA ILE A 60 0.48 -3.97 25.06
C ILE A 60 1.04 -3.81 26.49
N ASP A 61 0.40 -2.98 27.31
CA ASP A 61 0.77 -2.77 28.72
C ASP A 61 0.67 -4.05 29.55
N VAL A 62 -0.38 -4.86 29.33
CA VAL A 62 -0.53 -6.17 29.99
C VAL A 62 0.57 -7.13 29.54
N LEU A 63 0.88 -7.17 28.24
CA LEU A 63 1.96 -8.03 27.70
C LEU A 63 3.34 -7.62 28.25
N ALA A 64 3.60 -6.32 28.38
CA ALA A 64 4.84 -5.82 28.96
C ALA A 64 4.96 -6.20 30.44
N GLY A 65 3.88 -6.03 31.22
CA GLY A 65 3.84 -6.43 32.63
C GLY A 65 4.02 -7.94 32.84
N LEU A 66 3.55 -8.76 31.90
CA LEU A 66 3.80 -10.21 31.90
C LEU A 66 5.27 -10.57 31.69
N LEU A 67 5.97 -9.86 30.79
CA LEU A 67 7.40 -10.08 30.55
C LEU A 67 8.25 -9.67 31.75
N GLU A 68 7.90 -8.59 32.43
CA GLU A 68 8.61 -8.13 33.62
C GLU A 68 8.49 -9.11 34.80
N ARG A 69 7.46 -9.95 34.82
CA ARG A 69 7.23 -11.00 35.82
C ARG A 69 7.86 -12.36 35.43
N ASP A 70 8.59 -12.42 34.32
CA ASP A 70 9.20 -13.64 33.77
C ASP A 70 8.20 -14.79 33.59
N ALA A 71 6.98 -14.47 33.13
CA ALA A 71 5.89 -15.45 32.98
C ALA A 71 6.07 -16.44 31.79
N GLY A 72 7.28 -16.55 31.22
CA GLY A 72 7.55 -17.40 30.05
C GLY A 72 6.73 -17.01 28.82
N LEU A 73 6.46 -15.71 28.62
CA LEU A 73 5.61 -15.20 27.55
C LEU A 73 6.23 -15.45 26.16
N LYS A 74 5.48 -16.13 25.30
CA LYS A 74 5.78 -16.28 23.87
C LYS A 74 4.68 -15.64 23.04
N ILE A 75 5.04 -14.71 22.17
CA ILE A 75 4.10 -14.06 21.25
C ILE A 75 4.40 -14.55 19.83
N VAL A 76 3.35 -15.00 19.14
CA VAL A 76 3.38 -15.43 17.75
C VAL A 76 2.45 -14.52 16.96
N ALA A 77 2.96 -13.85 15.94
CA ALA A 77 2.18 -12.98 15.08
C ALA A 77 2.26 -13.47 13.63
N TYR A 78 1.11 -13.70 13.01
CA TYR A 78 1.01 -14.07 11.61
C TYR A 78 0.98 -12.82 10.71
N HIS A 79 0.46 -11.71 11.23
CA HIS A 79 0.50 -10.42 10.53
C HIS A 79 1.85 -9.71 10.71
N ALA A 80 2.47 -9.30 9.60
CA ALA A 80 3.78 -8.66 9.61
C ALA A 80 3.81 -7.31 10.36
N LEU A 81 2.75 -6.50 10.19
CA LEU A 81 2.65 -5.19 10.85
C LEU A 81 2.61 -5.29 12.37
N LEU A 82 1.91 -6.29 12.91
CA LEU A 82 1.86 -6.50 14.36
C LEU A 82 3.22 -6.95 14.89
N ALA A 83 3.86 -7.89 14.20
CA ALA A 83 5.21 -8.32 14.56
C ALA A 83 6.17 -7.13 14.57
N HIS A 84 6.14 -6.30 13.53
CA HIS A 84 6.95 -5.10 13.44
C HIS A 84 6.69 -4.12 14.59
N SER A 85 5.41 -3.81 14.87
CA SER A 85 5.00 -2.92 15.97
C SER A 85 5.54 -3.37 17.32
N LEU A 86 5.35 -4.66 17.66
CA LEU A 86 5.77 -5.22 18.94
C LEU A 86 7.28 -5.37 19.07
N MET A 87 7.98 -5.77 18.01
CA MET A 87 9.45 -5.80 17.98
C MET A 87 10.05 -4.40 18.19
N ARG A 88 9.44 -3.37 17.60
CA ARG A 88 9.85 -1.97 17.78
C ARG A 88 9.79 -1.52 19.25
N LEU A 89 8.84 -2.07 20.01
CA LEU A 89 8.66 -1.83 21.44
C LEU A 89 9.46 -2.80 22.34
N GLY A 90 10.31 -3.65 21.75
CA GLY A 90 11.14 -4.60 22.49
C GLY A 90 10.37 -5.76 23.13
N LEU A 91 9.22 -6.14 22.57
CA LEU A 91 8.52 -7.38 22.93
C LEU A 91 9.04 -8.57 22.09
N PRO A 92 9.19 -9.77 22.69
CA PRO A 92 9.66 -10.94 21.98
C PRO A 92 8.54 -11.53 21.13
N VAL A 93 8.59 -11.28 19.83
CA VAL A 93 7.61 -11.81 18.87
C VAL A 93 8.28 -12.69 17.85
N ARG A 94 7.70 -13.87 17.63
CA ARG A 94 8.01 -14.72 16.48
C ARG A 94 7.01 -14.40 15.37
N GLN A 95 7.49 -13.79 14.29
CA GLN A 95 6.69 -13.65 13.09
C GLN A 95 6.59 -15.00 12.37
N VAL A 96 5.37 -15.42 12.02
CA VAL A 96 5.14 -16.57 11.15
C VAL A 96 4.86 -16.03 9.76
N SER A 97 5.80 -16.22 8.85
CA SER A 97 5.64 -15.87 7.44
C SER A 97 4.95 -17.03 6.73
N HIS A 98 3.73 -16.81 6.22
CA HIS A 98 3.18 -17.69 5.19
C HIS A 98 3.93 -17.39 3.89
N HIS A 99 5.04 -18.08 3.66
CA HIS A 99 5.58 -18.18 2.32
C HIS A 99 4.82 -19.29 1.62
N SER A 100 3.77 -18.93 0.91
CA SER A 100 3.29 -19.77 -0.18
C SER A 100 4.51 -20.05 -1.05
N GLN A 101 4.89 -21.33 -1.20
CA GLN A 101 5.96 -21.71 -2.11
C GLN A 101 5.50 -21.31 -3.52
N HIS A 102 5.89 -20.11 -3.95
CA HIS A 102 5.65 -19.66 -5.30
C HIS A 102 6.62 -20.45 -6.18
N HIS A 103 6.12 -21.53 -6.78
CA HIS A 103 6.86 -22.29 -7.77
C HIS A 103 7.34 -21.34 -8.87
N ALA A 104 8.57 -21.55 -9.35
CA ALA A 104 9.06 -20.88 -10.55
C ALA A 104 8.06 -21.17 -11.68
N ALA A 105 7.33 -20.14 -12.12
CA ALA A 105 6.40 -20.28 -13.22
C ALA A 105 7.22 -20.52 -14.50
N ALA A 106 6.69 -21.35 -15.41
CA ALA A 106 7.30 -21.45 -16.73
C ALA A 106 7.30 -20.06 -17.40
N PRO A 107 8.30 -19.73 -18.21
CA PRO A 107 8.34 -18.46 -18.93
C PRO A 107 7.08 -18.29 -19.77
N CYS A 108 6.47 -17.11 -19.66
CA CYS A 108 5.21 -16.79 -20.33
C CYS A 108 5.44 -16.79 -21.85
N SER A 109 4.91 -17.80 -22.53
CA SER A 109 5.06 -18.01 -23.98
C SER A 109 3.79 -17.62 -24.75
N ALA A 110 2.66 -17.55 -24.06
CA ALA A 110 1.39 -17.09 -24.62
C ALA A 110 0.57 -16.31 -23.59
N VAL A 111 -0.03 -15.20 -24.03
CA VAL A 111 -1.04 -14.45 -23.27
C VAL A 111 -2.35 -14.53 -24.03
N VAL A 112 -3.46 -14.76 -23.33
CA VAL A 112 -4.80 -14.63 -23.92
C VAL A 112 -5.67 -13.66 -23.14
N LEU A 113 -6.26 -12.69 -23.85
CA LEU A 113 -7.24 -11.75 -23.32
C LEU A 113 -8.61 -12.12 -23.87
N ALA A 114 -9.55 -12.42 -22.99
CA ALA A 114 -10.89 -12.86 -23.35
C ALA A 114 -11.96 -11.99 -22.70
N GLY A 115 -12.99 -11.61 -23.46
CA GLY A 115 -14.12 -10.88 -22.90
C GLY A 115 -15.29 -10.74 -23.87
N SER A 116 -16.31 -10.01 -23.44
CA SER A 116 -17.55 -9.82 -24.19
C SER A 116 -18.02 -8.36 -24.09
N ALA A 117 -19.22 -8.12 -23.57
CA ALA A 117 -19.71 -6.78 -23.28
C ALA A 117 -18.78 -6.04 -22.30
N GLN A 118 -18.50 -4.77 -22.59
CA GLN A 118 -17.64 -3.88 -21.78
C GLN A 118 -16.16 -4.31 -21.64
N SER A 119 -15.69 -5.28 -22.45
CA SER A 119 -14.28 -5.67 -22.45
C SER A 119 -13.41 -4.94 -23.48
N LEU A 120 -14.00 -4.22 -24.45
CA LEU A 120 -13.26 -3.59 -25.56
C LEU A 120 -12.20 -2.60 -25.04
N ASP A 121 -12.62 -1.56 -24.32
CA ASP A 121 -11.72 -0.52 -23.83
C ASP A 121 -10.68 -1.09 -22.86
N LYS A 122 -11.04 -2.16 -22.13
CA LYS A 122 -10.14 -2.88 -21.23
C LYS A 122 -9.05 -3.64 -21.99
N ILE A 123 -9.41 -4.33 -23.07
CA ILE A 123 -8.45 -4.97 -23.99
C ILE A 123 -7.52 -3.92 -24.59
N LEU A 124 -8.06 -2.80 -25.09
CA LEU A 124 -7.26 -1.71 -25.64
C LEU A 124 -6.28 -1.14 -24.61
N HIS A 125 -6.74 -0.95 -23.37
CA HIS A 125 -5.92 -0.47 -22.26
C HIS A 125 -4.79 -1.45 -21.93
N ILE A 126 -5.10 -2.73 -21.73
CA ILE A 126 -4.10 -3.76 -21.39
C ILE A 126 -3.08 -3.90 -22.52
N VAL A 127 -3.54 -4.09 -23.76
CA VAL A 127 -2.65 -4.29 -24.93
C VAL A 127 -1.75 -3.07 -25.16
N GLY A 128 -2.27 -1.86 -24.94
CA GLY A 128 -1.50 -0.63 -25.08
C GLY A 128 -0.38 -0.45 -24.06
N LYS A 129 -0.30 -1.35 -23.07
CA LYS A 129 0.68 -1.35 -21.98
C LYS A 129 1.57 -2.60 -21.98
N LEU A 130 1.39 -3.51 -22.92
CA LEU A 130 2.21 -4.72 -23.01
C LEU A 130 3.55 -4.39 -23.66
N PRO A 131 4.69 -4.75 -23.02
CA PRO A 131 5.98 -4.68 -23.69
C PRO A 131 6.04 -5.72 -24.83
N LEU A 132 6.73 -5.37 -25.92
CA LEU A 132 7.05 -6.33 -26.97
C LEU A 132 7.94 -7.44 -26.39
N ALA A 133 7.50 -8.68 -26.54
CA ALA A 133 8.20 -9.87 -26.03
C ALA A 133 8.08 -11.02 -27.03
N ASP A 134 8.93 -12.04 -26.86
CA ASP A 134 8.90 -13.29 -27.64
C ASP A 134 7.75 -14.22 -27.18
N ALA A 135 6.55 -13.67 -27.05
CA ALA A 135 5.33 -14.39 -26.73
C ALA A 135 4.25 -14.09 -27.77
N ALA A 136 3.33 -15.03 -27.97
CA ALA A 136 2.14 -14.80 -28.78
C ALA A 136 1.02 -14.23 -27.89
N VAL A 137 0.31 -13.22 -28.38
CA VAL A 137 -0.87 -12.67 -27.70
C VAL A 137 -2.10 -13.08 -28.48
N PHE A 138 -3.11 -13.63 -27.80
CA PHE A 138 -4.37 -14.02 -28.40
C PHE A 138 -5.49 -13.17 -27.79
N VAL A 139 -6.39 -12.68 -28.64
CA VAL A 139 -7.54 -11.90 -28.21
C VAL A 139 -8.81 -12.56 -28.72
N VAL A 140 -9.72 -12.87 -27.80
CA VAL A 140 -11.07 -13.32 -28.13
C VAL A 140 -12.07 -12.35 -27.52
N GLN A 141 -12.81 -11.68 -28.39
CA GLN A 141 -13.92 -10.85 -27.99
C GLN A 141 -15.19 -11.38 -28.65
N HIS A 142 -16.30 -11.47 -27.92
CA HIS A 142 -17.59 -11.74 -28.53
C HIS A 142 -17.97 -10.59 -29.46
N VAL A 143 -18.02 -10.86 -30.74
CA VAL A 143 -18.48 -9.92 -31.77
C VAL A 143 -19.58 -10.63 -32.57
N ASP A 144 -20.64 -9.89 -32.91
CA ASP A 144 -21.69 -10.43 -33.77
C ASP A 144 -21.11 -10.78 -35.16
N GLU A 145 -21.59 -11.88 -35.77
CA GLU A 145 -21.07 -12.36 -37.05
C GLU A 145 -21.28 -11.33 -38.19
N ASN A 146 -22.24 -10.42 -38.03
CA ASN A 146 -22.58 -9.40 -39.02
C ASN A 146 -21.94 -8.03 -38.74
N GLN A 147 -21.20 -7.88 -37.64
CA GLN A 147 -20.53 -6.62 -37.32
C GLN A 147 -19.13 -6.56 -37.91
N VAL A 148 -18.77 -5.39 -38.45
CA VAL A 148 -17.40 -5.10 -38.85
C VAL A 148 -16.54 -5.04 -37.58
N ASN A 149 -15.60 -5.97 -37.46
CA ASN A 149 -14.66 -5.95 -36.35
C ASN A 149 -13.58 -4.90 -36.63
N LEU A 150 -13.64 -3.76 -35.93
CA LEU A 150 -12.63 -2.69 -36.01
C LEU A 150 -11.50 -2.86 -34.98
N LEU A 151 -11.53 -3.92 -34.18
CA LEU A 151 -10.55 -4.16 -33.12
C LEU A 151 -9.13 -4.27 -33.66
N ASP A 152 -8.95 -4.86 -34.84
CA ASP A 152 -7.64 -4.98 -35.47
C ASP A 152 -7.05 -3.62 -35.82
N GLN A 153 -7.87 -2.70 -36.36
CA GLN A 153 -7.44 -1.35 -36.71
C GLN A 153 -7.10 -0.53 -35.47
N LEU A 154 -7.92 -0.64 -34.41
CA LEU A 154 -7.69 0.07 -33.15
C LEU A 154 -6.42 -0.43 -32.46
N LEU A 155 -6.23 -1.75 -32.36
CA LEU A 155 -5.06 -2.33 -31.71
C LEU A 155 -3.75 -2.02 -32.46
N LYS A 156 -3.75 -1.99 -33.80
CA LYS A 156 -2.56 -1.61 -34.60
C LYS A 156 -1.97 -0.24 -34.23
N THR A 157 -2.79 0.67 -33.70
CA THR A 157 -2.34 2.01 -33.29
C THR A 157 -1.88 2.10 -31.83
N ARG A 158 -2.01 1.01 -31.07
CA ARG A 158 -1.82 0.99 -29.62
C ARG A 158 -0.68 0.10 -29.16
N THR A 159 -0.15 -0.78 -30.02
CA THR A 159 0.87 -1.75 -29.63
C THR A 159 1.95 -1.93 -30.69
N ASP A 160 3.13 -2.32 -30.24
CA ASP A 160 4.26 -2.68 -31.11
C ASP A 160 4.19 -4.13 -31.61
N TYR A 161 3.23 -4.93 -31.11
CA TYR A 161 2.98 -6.28 -31.63
C TYR A 161 2.47 -6.25 -33.06
N CYS A 162 2.83 -7.26 -33.86
CA CYS A 162 2.21 -7.47 -35.17
C CYS A 162 0.75 -7.92 -34.98
N VAL A 163 -0.22 -7.05 -35.28
CA VAL A 163 -1.65 -7.35 -35.06
C VAL A 163 -2.28 -7.99 -36.30
N LEU A 164 -2.77 -9.22 -36.15
CA LEU A 164 -3.32 -10.03 -37.23
C LEU A 164 -4.67 -10.65 -36.88
N MET A 165 -5.59 -10.66 -37.84
CA MET A 165 -6.70 -11.63 -37.85
C MET A 165 -6.20 -12.85 -38.66
N PRO A 166 -5.97 -14.01 -38.01
CA PRO A 166 -5.28 -15.12 -38.65
C PRO A 166 -6.12 -15.76 -39.76
N GLN A 167 -5.45 -16.47 -40.66
CA GLN A 167 -6.08 -17.42 -41.59
C GLN A 167 -6.01 -18.84 -41.03
N HIS A 168 -6.85 -19.75 -41.51
CA HIS A 168 -6.79 -21.15 -41.13
C HIS A 168 -5.42 -21.76 -41.51
N LEU A 169 -4.80 -22.51 -40.59
CA LEU A 169 -3.44 -23.08 -40.70
C LEU A 169 -2.31 -22.05 -40.75
N MET A 170 -2.52 -20.87 -40.16
CA MET A 170 -1.46 -19.88 -40.02
C MET A 170 -0.48 -20.27 -38.89
N PRO A 171 0.85 -20.30 -39.13
CA PRO A 171 1.82 -20.52 -38.07
C PRO A 171 1.78 -19.41 -37.02
N VAL A 172 1.87 -19.80 -35.74
CA VAL A 172 2.03 -18.86 -34.63
C VAL A 172 3.45 -18.30 -34.64
N GLN A 173 3.57 -16.99 -34.60
CA GLN A 173 4.83 -16.25 -34.59
C GLN A 173 4.98 -15.50 -33.27
N PRO A 174 6.18 -15.47 -32.66
CA PRO A 174 6.48 -14.58 -31.54
C PRO A 174 6.23 -13.10 -31.89
N GLY A 175 5.97 -12.26 -30.88
CA GLY A 175 5.74 -10.81 -31.09
C GLY A 175 4.50 -10.49 -31.93
N THR A 176 3.56 -11.44 -32.02
CA THR A 176 2.34 -11.31 -32.83
C THR A 176 1.09 -11.40 -31.95
N LEU A 177 0.14 -10.51 -32.21
CA LEU A 177 -1.17 -10.46 -31.57
C LEU A 177 -2.24 -10.96 -32.55
N TYR A 178 -2.88 -12.07 -32.21
CA TYR A 178 -3.91 -12.73 -33.00
C TYR A 178 -5.31 -12.44 -32.47
N ILE A 179 -6.18 -11.93 -33.32
CA ILE A 179 -7.57 -11.60 -32.97
C ILE A 179 -8.51 -12.65 -33.57
N ALA A 180 -9.32 -13.28 -32.74
CA ALA A 180 -10.31 -14.25 -33.19
C ALA A 180 -11.32 -13.61 -34.17
N PRO A 181 -11.45 -14.11 -35.41
CA PRO A 181 -12.35 -13.53 -36.39
C PRO A 181 -13.83 -13.84 -36.08
N PRO A 182 -14.77 -12.91 -36.39
CA PRO A 182 -16.20 -13.18 -36.25
C PRO A 182 -16.64 -14.43 -37.03
N GLY A 183 -17.59 -15.18 -36.45
CA GLY A 183 -18.17 -16.36 -37.09
C GLY A 183 -17.24 -17.58 -37.19
N HIS A 184 -16.06 -17.54 -36.57
CA HIS A 184 -15.16 -18.70 -36.47
C HIS A 184 -14.70 -18.91 -35.03
N HIS A 185 -14.58 -20.17 -34.60
CA HIS A 185 -13.79 -20.48 -33.41
C HIS A 185 -12.31 -20.49 -33.76
N MET A 186 -11.50 -19.84 -32.94
CA MET A 186 -10.05 -19.88 -33.01
C MET A 186 -9.53 -20.93 -32.04
N LYS A 187 -8.69 -21.85 -32.52
CA LYS A 187 -7.98 -22.87 -31.73
C LYS A 187 -6.50 -22.81 -32.07
N VAL A 188 -5.63 -23.15 -31.13
CA VAL A 188 -4.19 -23.29 -31.38
C VAL A 188 -3.76 -24.72 -31.09
N ALA A 189 -3.02 -25.33 -32.01
CA ALA A 189 -2.40 -26.64 -31.81
C ALA A 189 -1.19 -26.79 -32.72
N HIS A 190 -0.16 -27.50 -32.28
CA HIS A 190 1.03 -27.81 -33.08
C HIS A 190 1.70 -26.55 -33.69
N GLY A 191 1.72 -25.44 -32.95
CA GLY A 191 2.24 -24.15 -33.41
C GLY A 191 1.42 -23.48 -34.53
N MET A 192 0.18 -23.90 -34.77
CA MET A 192 -0.69 -23.40 -35.83
C MET A 192 -2.03 -22.89 -35.28
N VAL A 193 -2.57 -21.85 -35.93
CA VAL A 193 -3.91 -21.34 -35.67
C VAL A 193 -4.93 -22.04 -36.58
N TYR A 194 -5.94 -22.65 -35.98
CA TYR A 194 -7.06 -23.28 -36.65
C TYR A 194 -8.32 -22.44 -36.48
N LEU A 195 -8.93 -22.08 -37.61
CA LEU A 195 -10.26 -21.48 -37.65
C LEU A 195 -11.31 -22.52 -38.05
N THR A 196 -12.37 -22.64 -37.26
CA THR A 196 -13.46 -23.61 -37.50
C THR A 196 -14.83 -22.93 -37.47
N ARG A 197 -15.78 -23.44 -38.25
CA ARG A 197 -17.19 -23.03 -38.23
C ARG A 197 -18.06 -24.05 -37.50
N ASP A 198 -17.48 -24.72 -36.51
CA ASP A 198 -18.19 -25.64 -35.63
C ASP A 198 -19.43 -24.96 -35.01
N ARG A 199 -20.33 -25.77 -34.46
CA ARG A 199 -21.52 -25.26 -33.75
C ARG A 199 -21.11 -24.27 -32.67
N LYS A 200 -21.92 -23.23 -32.47
CA LYS A 200 -21.72 -22.24 -31.41
C LYS A 200 -21.60 -22.95 -30.05
N VAL A 201 -20.65 -22.51 -29.24
CA VAL A 201 -20.43 -22.96 -27.86
C VAL A 201 -20.85 -21.82 -26.95
N GLN A 202 -21.66 -22.08 -25.93
CA GLN A 202 -22.25 -21.02 -25.09
C GLN A 202 -22.97 -19.92 -25.90
N PHE A 203 -23.59 -20.30 -27.02
CA PHE A 203 -24.28 -19.41 -27.97
C PHE A 203 -23.37 -18.41 -28.74
N THR A 204 -22.06 -18.52 -28.63
CA THR A 204 -21.09 -17.59 -29.25
C THR A 204 -20.16 -18.29 -30.23
N ARG A 205 -19.63 -17.49 -31.17
CA ARG A 205 -18.59 -17.88 -32.13
C ARG A 205 -17.92 -16.60 -32.66
N PRO A 206 -16.71 -16.25 -32.18
CA PRO A 206 -15.79 -17.08 -31.39
C PRO A 206 -16.26 -17.32 -29.95
N SER A 207 -15.87 -18.46 -29.39
CA SER A 207 -16.09 -18.82 -27.97
C SER A 207 -14.77 -18.78 -27.23
N ILE A 208 -14.82 -18.28 -26.00
CA ILE A 208 -13.69 -18.16 -25.08
C ILE A 208 -13.24 -19.55 -24.62
N ASP A 209 -14.18 -20.41 -24.22
CA ASP A 209 -13.90 -21.79 -23.77
C ASP A 209 -13.05 -22.54 -24.80
N VAL A 210 -13.45 -22.47 -26.08
CA VAL A 210 -12.76 -23.18 -27.17
C VAL A 210 -11.30 -22.74 -27.33
N LEU A 211 -11.03 -21.43 -27.26
CA LEU A 211 -9.67 -20.93 -27.36
C LEU A 211 -8.85 -21.32 -26.12
N PHE A 212 -9.40 -21.11 -24.92
CA PHE A 212 -8.75 -21.41 -23.65
C PHE A 212 -8.38 -22.90 -23.53
N GLU A 213 -9.28 -23.81 -23.90
CA GLU A 213 -9.00 -25.25 -23.91
C GLU A 213 -7.86 -25.63 -24.86
N SER A 214 -7.82 -25.01 -26.04
CA SER A 214 -6.74 -25.26 -27.01
C SER A 214 -5.39 -24.72 -26.53
N LEU A 215 -5.37 -23.53 -25.92
CA LEU A 215 -4.15 -22.94 -25.36
C LEU A 215 -3.65 -23.71 -24.14
N ALA A 216 -4.55 -24.26 -23.32
CA ALA A 216 -4.19 -25.13 -22.22
C ALA A 216 -3.45 -26.39 -22.72
N ALA A 217 -3.92 -26.98 -23.83
CA ALA A 217 -3.28 -28.16 -24.43
C ALA A 217 -1.94 -27.84 -25.10
N GLU A 218 -1.80 -26.68 -25.74
CA GLU A 218 -0.58 -26.29 -26.48
C GLU A 218 0.52 -25.75 -25.57
N TYR A 219 0.20 -24.82 -24.66
CA TYR A 219 1.18 -24.05 -23.89
C TYR A 219 1.30 -24.49 -22.43
N GLY A 220 0.32 -25.21 -21.88
CA GLY A 220 0.30 -25.65 -20.49
C GLY A 220 0.63 -24.51 -19.51
N GLY A 221 1.62 -24.72 -18.63
CA GLY A 221 2.06 -23.72 -17.66
C GLY A 221 2.68 -22.45 -18.25
N GLY A 222 3.00 -22.42 -19.55
CA GLY A 222 3.52 -21.25 -20.26
C GLY A 222 2.44 -20.27 -20.73
N ALA A 223 1.15 -20.58 -20.52
CA ALA A 223 0.04 -19.68 -20.83
C ALA A 223 -0.37 -18.82 -19.63
N LEU A 224 -0.64 -17.54 -19.90
CA LEU A 224 -1.34 -16.63 -19.01
C LEU A 224 -2.68 -16.26 -19.66
N ALA A 225 -3.79 -16.53 -18.98
CA ALA A 225 -5.12 -16.19 -19.46
C ALA A 225 -5.77 -15.13 -18.58
N VAL A 226 -6.41 -14.15 -19.21
CA VAL A 226 -7.20 -13.11 -18.58
C VAL A 226 -8.64 -13.23 -19.06
N LEU A 227 -9.56 -13.46 -18.12
CA LEU A 227 -10.99 -13.42 -18.37
C LEU A 227 -11.57 -12.10 -17.86
N LEU A 228 -11.99 -11.25 -18.78
CA LEU A 228 -12.56 -9.92 -18.56
C LEU A 228 -14.09 -9.95 -18.48
N CYS A 229 -14.70 -8.77 -18.32
CA CYS A 229 -16.15 -8.59 -18.29
C CYS A 229 -16.89 -9.24 -19.46
N GLY A 230 -18.13 -9.64 -19.16
CA GLY A 230 -19.01 -10.25 -20.13
C GLY A 230 -20.28 -10.84 -19.53
N PHE A 231 -21.17 -11.29 -20.41
CA PHE A 231 -22.38 -12.01 -20.04
C PHE A 231 -22.23 -13.52 -20.24
N GLY A 232 -23.09 -14.29 -19.56
CA GLY A 232 -23.11 -15.74 -19.71
C GLY A 232 -22.00 -16.42 -18.93
N ARG A 233 -21.52 -17.56 -19.43
CA ARG A 233 -20.56 -18.45 -18.74
C ARG A 233 -19.44 -18.94 -19.66
N ASP A 234 -19.30 -18.34 -20.85
CA ASP A 234 -18.24 -18.67 -21.80
C ASP A 234 -16.89 -18.21 -21.26
N GLY A 235 -15.99 -19.17 -21.00
CA GLY A 235 -14.70 -18.96 -20.34
C GLY A 235 -14.56 -19.77 -19.05
N VAL A 236 -15.66 -20.19 -18.40
CA VAL A 236 -15.61 -20.95 -17.14
C VAL A 236 -14.96 -22.33 -17.34
N THR A 237 -15.33 -23.03 -18.41
CA THR A 237 -14.80 -24.37 -18.72
C THR A 237 -13.35 -24.26 -19.18
N GLY A 238 -13.05 -23.25 -19.98
CA GLY A 238 -11.71 -22.92 -20.44
C GLY A 238 -10.75 -22.58 -19.30
N CYS A 239 -11.18 -21.78 -18.33
CA CYS A 239 -10.41 -21.49 -17.11
C CYS A 239 -10.07 -22.78 -16.35
N ALA A 240 -11.03 -23.70 -16.21
CA ALA A 240 -10.78 -24.99 -15.59
C ALA A 240 -9.75 -25.84 -16.36
N ALA A 241 -9.74 -25.78 -17.69
CA ALA A 241 -8.76 -26.48 -18.52
C ALA A 241 -7.34 -25.89 -18.35
N LEU A 242 -7.23 -24.56 -18.41
CA LEU A 242 -5.98 -23.83 -18.19
C LEU A 242 -5.38 -24.11 -16.81
N ARG A 243 -6.20 -24.03 -15.75
CA ARG A 243 -5.74 -24.36 -14.38
C ARG A 243 -5.23 -25.78 -14.24
N ARG A 244 -5.94 -26.76 -14.83
CA ARG A 244 -5.51 -28.16 -14.84
C ARG A 244 -4.18 -28.36 -15.59
N ALA A 245 -3.91 -27.54 -16.60
CA ALA A 245 -2.66 -27.56 -17.36
C ALA A 245 -1.52 -26.77 -16.69
N GLY A 246 -1.76 -26.15 -15.54
CA GLY A 246 -0.78 -25.35 -14.79
C GLY A 246 -0.64 -23.91 -15.27
N SER A 247 -1.51 -23.44 -16.17
CA SER A 247 -1.51 -22.06 -16.65
C SER A 247 -1.91 -21.07 -15.55
N LEU A 248 -1.41 -19.83 -15.67
CA LEU A 248 -1.83 -18.72 -14.83
C LEU A 248 -3.16 -18.17 -15.34
N VAL A 249 -4.19 -18.15 -14.50
CA VAL A 249 -5.52 -17.64 -14.87
C VAL A 249 -5.90 -16.47 -13.97
N ILE A 250 -6.11 -15.31 -14.57
CA ILE A 250 -6.56 -14.09 -13.92
C ILE A 250 -8.00 -13.84 -14.35
N VAL A 251 -8.87 -13.60 -13.37
CA VAL A 251 -10.26 -13.19 -13.62
C VAL A 251 -10.40 -11.74 -13.19
N GLU A 252 -11.08 -10.93 -14.00
CA GLU A 252 -11.38 -9.55 -13.65
C GLU A 252 -12.36 -9.49 -12.48
N ASP A 253 -12.13 -8.55 -11.55
CA ASP A 253 -13.09 -8.29 -10.49
C ASP A 253 -14.41 -7.79 -11.09
N GLY A 254 -15.50 -8.53 -10.85
CA GLY A 254 -16.84 -8.17 -11.32
C GLY A 254 -17.32 -6.81 -10.82
N ALA A 255 -16.70 -6.23 -9.79
CA ALA A 255 -16.95 -4.86 -9.36
C ALA A 255 -16.58 -3.81 -10.43
N ASP A 256 -15.57 -4.09 -11.27
CA ASP A 256 -15.10 -3.19 -12.35
C ASP A 256 -15.96 -3.30 -13.61
N CYS A 257 -16.93 -4.22 -13.65
CA CYS A 257 -17.63 -4.61 -14.87
C CYS A 257 -18.94 -3.88 -15.16
N GLU A 258 -19.18 -2.65 -14.70
CA GLU A 258 -20.31 -1.74 -15.06
C GLU A 258 -21.67 -2.39 -15.49
N GLY A 259 -22.06 -3.53 -14.88
CA GLY A 259 -23.24 -4.32 -15.24
C GLY A 259 -22.99 -5.64 -16.00
N ALA A 260 -21.91 -5.80 -16.77
CA ALA A 260 -21.49 -7.03 -17.45
C ALA A 260 -20.63 -7.96 -16.57
N ARG A 261 -21.06 -8.21 -15.33
CA ARG A 261 -20.30 -8.99 -14.32
C ARG A 261 -20.58 -10.50 -14.30
N ALA A 262 -21.59 -10.97 -15.05
CA ALA A 262 -22.08 -12.35 -14.95
C ALA A 262 -21.01 -13.41 -15.33
N MET A 263 -20.19 -13.13 -16.35
CA MET A 263 -19.12 -14.02 -16.78
C MET A 263 -17.97 -14.12 -15.77
N PRO A 264 -17.33 -13.02 -15.32
CA PRO A 264 -16.27 -13.12 -14.33
C PRO A 264 -16.76 -13.65 -12.97
N ASP A 265 -17.97 -13.29 -12.52
CA ASP A 265 -18.55 -13.87 -11.29
C ASP A 265 -18.74 -15.39 -11.44
N ALA A 266 -19.21 -15.88 -12.59
CA ALA A 266 -19.39 -17.31 -12.81
C ALA A 266 -18.06 -18.09 -12.79
N ALA A 267 -16.98 -17.49 -13.29
CA ALA A 267 -15.64 -18.07 -13.22
C ALA A 267 -15.09 -18.06 -11.78
N ARG A 268 -15.35 -16.98 -11.04
CA ARG A 268 -15.01 -16.88 -9.61
C ARG A 268 -15.75 -17.94 -8.79
N ASP A 269 -17.05 -18.11 -9.00
CA ASP A 269 -17.87 -19.07 -8.25
C ASP A 269 -17.47 -20.53 -8.56
N ALA A 270 -16.93 -20.79 -9.76
CA ALA A 270 -16.39 -22.10 -10.14
C ALA A 270 -15.03 -22.40 -9.49
N GLY A 271 -14.30 -21.40 -8.99
CA GLY A 271 -13.05 -21.59 -8.25
C GLY A 271 -11.82 -21.97 -9.10
N HIS A 272 -11.89 -21.80 -10.42
CA HIS A 272 -10.82 -22.20 -11.35
C HIS A 272 -9.99 -21.00 -11.85
N PHE A 273 -9.34 -20.29 -10.92
CA PHE A 273 -8.46 -19.15 -11.21
C PHE A 273 -7.29 -19.11 -10.21
N ASP A 274 -6.29 -18.25 -10.47
CA ASP A 274 -5.24 -17.91 -9.51
C ASP A 274 -5.57 -16.62 -8.77
N TYR A 275 -5.95 -15.59 -9.52
CA TYR A 275 -6.16 -14.24 -8.98
C TYR A 275 -7.44 -13.61 -9.51
N VAL A 276 -8.12 -12.86 -8.65
CA VAL A 276 -9.16 -11.90 -9.03
C VAL A 276 -8.55 -10.51 -8.87
N LEU A 277 -8.48 -9.74 -9.95
CA LEU A 277 -7.76 -8.46 -9.98
C LEU A 277 -8.59 -7.37 -10.67
N ASN A 278 -8.38 -6.12 -10.28
CA ASN A 278 -8.91 -4.96 -10.99
C ASN A 278 -8.13 -4.67 -12.28
N LEU A 279 -8.67 -3.82 -13.16
CA LEU A 279 -8.07 -3.56 -14.48
C LEU A 279 -6.60 -3.11 -14.43
N SER A 280 -6.25 -2.17 -13.55
CA SER A 280 -4.88 -1.67 -13.42
C SER A 280 -3.91 -2.76 -12.94
N ALA A 281 -4.36 -3.62 -12.01
CA ALA A 281 -3.59 -4.77 -11.54
C ALA A 281 -3.42 -5.84 -12.63
N ILE A 282 -4.45 -6.09 -13.44
CA ILE A 282 -4.35 -7.00 -14.60
C ILE A 282 -3.30 -6.50 -15.60
N ALA A 283 -3.37 -5.22 -15.98
CA ALA A 283 -2.41 -4.62 -16.92
C ALA A 283 -0.98 -4.73 -16.40
N SER A 284 -0.78 -4.36 -15.13
CA SER A 284 0.50 -4.47 -14.45
C SER A 284 1.02 -5.92 -14.45
N VAL A 285 0.22 -6.90 -14.02
CA VAL A 285 0.64 -8.31 -13.90
C VAL A 285 0.94 -8.93 -15.25
N THR A 286 0.14 -8.62 -16.26
CA THR A 286 0.31 -9.15 -17.61
C THR A 286 1.59 -8.61 -18.26
N ALA A 287 1.85 -7.31 -18.12
CA ALA A 287 3.07 -6.67 -18.63
C ALA A 287 4.33 -7.24 -17.95
N ALA A 288 4.31 -7.40 -16.63
CA ALA A 288 5.43 -7.96 -15.89
C ALA A 288 5.67 -9.44 -16.22
N ALA A 289 4.61 -10.23 -16.44
CA ALA A 289 4.72 -11.63 -16.84
C ALA A 289 5.36 -11.79 -18.22
N LEU A 290 5.03 -10.92 -19.17
CA LEU A 290 5.64 -10.89 -20.51
C LEU A 290 7.11 -10.42 -20.50
N ALA A 291 7.45 -9.47 -19.62
CA ALA A 291 8.83 -9.04 -19.44
C ALA A 291 9.73 -10.14 -18.83
N GLY A 292 9.13 -11.17 -18.22
CA GLY A 292 9.83 -12.35 -17.70
C GLY A 292 10.64 -12.07 -16.43
N ASP A 293 11.55 -12.97 -16.09
CA ASP A 293 12.29 -12.93 -14.83
C ASP A 293 13.33 -11.80 -14.72
N ALA A 294 13.73 -11.22 -15.85
CA ALA A 294 14.59 -10.05 -15.88
C ALA A 294 13.82 -8.74 -15.56
N ALA A 295 12.49 -8.81 -15.43
CA ALA A 295 11.68 -7.66 -15.06
C ALA A 295 12.15 -7.04 -13.74
N ALA A 296 12.37 -5.73 -13.79
CA ALA A 296 12.72 -4.92 -12.64
C ALA A 296 11.61 -3.88 -12.40
N PRO A 297 11.46 -3.36 -11.16
CA PRO A 297 10.51 -2.30 -10.85
C PRO A 297 11.00 -0.96 -11.44
N GLU A 298 11.08 -0.82 -12.76
CA GLU A 298 11.59 0.36 -13.46
C GLU A 298 10.73 0.72 -14.68
N GLY A 299 10.93 1.93 -15.22
CA GLY A 299 10.25 2.39 -16.44
C GLY A 299 8.73 2.24 -16.37
N GLU A 300 8.15 1.73 -17.46
CA GLU A 300 6.71 1.52 -17.59
C GLU A 300 6.16 0.43 -16.64
N LEU A 301 6.95 -0.61 -16.34
CA LEU A 301 6.53 -1.66 -15.39
C LEU A 301 6.31 -1.10 -13.99
N LEU A 302 7.18 -0.19 -13.55
CA LEU A 302 6.99 0.54 -12.30
C LEU A 302 5.73 1.39 -12.35
N ASP A 303 5.52 2.13 -13.43
CA ASP A 303 4.37 3.03 -13.55
C ASP A 303 3.04 2.27 -13.48
N LEU A 304 2.95 1.14 -14.20
CA LEU A 304 1.80 0.23 -14.13
C LEU A 304 1.59 -0.34 -12.72
N PHE A 305 2.67 -0.73 -12.05
CA PHE A 305 2.58 -1.23 -10.68
C PHE A 305 2.08 -0.15 -9.71
N LEU A 306 2.59 1.08 -9.81
CA LEU A 306 2.13 2.18 -8.96
C LEU A 306 0.69 2.57 -9.26
N GLU A 307 0.25 2.47 -10.52
CA GLU A 307 -1.16 2.65 -10.89
C GLU A 307 -2.05 1.57 -10.24
N ALA A 308 -1.64 0.30 -10.32
CA ALA A 308 -2.33 -0.80 -9.65
C ALA A 308 -2.40 -0.59 -8.13
N VAL A 309 -1.29 -0.23 -7.50
CA VAL A 309 -1.26 0.09 -6.05
C VAL A 309 -2.21 1.24 -5.74
N THR A 310 -2.17 2.32 -6.53
CA THR A 310 -3.04 3.50 -6.33
C THR A 310 -4.51 3.13 -6.42
N SER A 311 -4.90 2.30 -7.40
CA SER A 311 -6.28 1.86 -7.58
C SER A 311 -6.82 1.06 -6.38
N GLN A 312 -5.95 0.33 -5.67
CA GLN A 312 -6.34 -0.54 -4.55
C GLN A 312 -6.29 0.16 -3.18
N CYS A 313 -5.34 1.08 -2.95
CA CYS A 313 -5.21 1.78 -1.66
C CYS A 313 -5.74 3.22 -1.65
N GLY A 314 -5.96 3.81 -2.83
CA GLY A 314 -6.38 5.22 -3.00
C GLY A 314 -5.25 6.24 -2.78
N TYR A 315 -3.99 5.81 -2.63
CA TYR A 315 -2.84 6.69 -2.48
C TYR A 315 -1.97 6.69 -3.72
N ASP A 316 -1.72 7.90 -4.24
CA ASP A 316 -0.95 8.07 -5.45
C ASP A 316 0.54 8.25 -5.15
N PHE A 317 1.33 7.23 -5.51
CA PHE A 317 2.79 7.23 -5.41
C PHE A 317 3.49 7.58 -6.73
N ARG A 318 2.76 7.83 -7.82
CA ARG A 318 3.36 7.99 -9.17
C ARG A 318 4.24 9.24 -9.31
N ASN A 319 3.93 10.28 -8.53
CA ASN A 319 4.70 11.53 -8.49
C ASN A 319 5.73 11.57 -7.34
N TYR A 320 6.11 10.40 -6.82
CA TYR A 320 7.21 10.27 -5.87
C TYR A 320 8.55 10.09 -6.61
N GLN A 321 9.64 10.37 -5.91
CA GLN A 321 11.01 10.19 -6.41
C GLN A 321 11.25 8.74 -6.82
N ARG A 322 11.41 8.52 -8.13
CA ARG A 322 11.51 7.19 -8.75
C ARG A 322 12.64 6.36 -8.14
N ASP A 323 13.86 6.86 -8.06
CA ASP A 323 15.02 6.12 -7.51
C ASP A 323 14.78 5.64 -6.06
N SER A 324 14.07 6.43 -5.26
CA SER A 324 13.72 6.09 -3.88
C SER A 324 12.70 4.94 -3.84
N LEU A 325 11.66 5.02 -4.68
CA LEU A 325 10.64 3.97 -4.80
C LEU A 325 11.26 2.66 -5.30
N GLN A 326 12.05 2.71 -6.37
CA GLN A 326 12.70 1.54 -6.96
C GLN A 326 13.54 0.80 -5.92
N ARG A 327 14.39 1.52 -5.18
CA ARG A 327 15.23 0.94 -4.13
C ARG A 327 14.41 0.31 -3.00
N ARG A 328 13.28 0.93 -2.61
CA ARG A 328 12.39 0.40 -1.58
C ARG A 328 11.68 -0.86 -2.04
N ILE A 329 11.09 -0.84 -3.23
CA ILE A 329 10.40 -1.99 -3.80
C ILE A 329 11.37 -3.17 -3.92
N ARG A 330 12.60 -2.95 -4.43
CA ARG A 330 13.64 -4.00 -4.47
C ARG A 330 14.00 -4.53 -3.08
N SER A 331 14.12 -3.66 -2.08
CA SER A 331 14.42 -4.07 -0.70
C SER A 331 13.28 -4.91 -0.10
N LEU A 332 12.03 -4.53 -0.35
CA LEU A 332 10.83 -5.25 0.07
C LEU A 332 10.71 -6.62 -0.61
N MET A 333 10.96 -6.68 -1.91
CA MET A 333 11.03 -7.93 -2.68
C MET A 333 11.97 -8.92 -2.00
N LEU A 334 13.22 -8.50 -1.75
CA LEU A 334 14.23 -9.35 -1.13
C LEU A 334 13.86 -9.77 0.31
N HIS A 335 13.31 -8.85 1.11
CA HIS A 335 12.84 -9.17 2.46
C HIS A 335 11.66 -10.14 2.49
N CYS A 336 10.86 -10.17 1.43
CA CYS A 336 9.76 -11.11 1.26
C CYS A 336 10.16 -12.39 0.52
N GLY A 337 11.45 -12.55 0.16
CA GLY A 337 11.98 -13.74 -0.53
C GLY A 337 11.73 -13.77 -2.04
N PHE A 338 11.36 -12.64 -2.66
CA PHE A 338 11.15 -12.55 -4.10
C PHE A 338 12.39 -12.04 -4.83
N HIS A 339 12.78 -12.76 -5.88
CA HIS A 339 13.88 -12.40 -6.77
C HIS A 339 13.43 -11.88 -8.15
N SER A 340 12.15 -12.05 -8.48
CA SER A 340 11.54 -11.60 -9.75
C SER A 340 10.46 -10.57 -9.45
N PHE A 341 10.50 -9.42 -10.14
CA PHE A 341 9.49 -8.37 -9.95
C PHE A 341 8.10 -8.86 -10.35
N ALA A 342 8.00 -9.63 -11.44
CA ALA A 342 6.74 -10.22 -11.88
C ALA A 342 6.13 -11.17 -10.82
N HIS A 343 6.97 -11.89 -10.08
CA HIS A 343 6.52 -12.77 -8.98
C HIS A 343 6.03 -11.95 -7.79
N TYR A 344 6.83 -10.97 -7.37
CA TYR A 344 6.49 -10.07 -6.27
C TYR A 344 5.18 -9.33 -6.53
N GLN A 345 5.03 -8.77 -7.72
CA GLN A 345 3.87 -7.98 -8.10
C GLN A 345 2.57 -8.80 -8.04
N ARG A 346 2.60 -10.03 -8.56
CA ARG A 346 1.46 -10.96 -8.48
C ARG A 346 1.09 -11.25 -7.03
N ALA A 347 2.07 -11.58 -6.20
CA ALA A 347 1.84 -11.89 -4.80
C ALA A 347 1.28 -10.68 -4.04
N VAL A 348 1.87 -9.50 -4.22
CA VAL A 348 1.48 -8.29 -3.49
C VAL A 348 0.12 -7.75 -3.91
N LEU A 349 -0.25 -7.81 -5.19
CA LEU A 349 -1.56 -7.33 -5.65
C LEU A 349 -2.71 -8.31 -5.36
N SER A 350 -2.41 -9.53 -4.91
CA SER A 350 -3.42 -10.56 -4.60
C SER A 350 -3.50 -10.94 -3.12
N ASP A 351 -2.43 -10.76 -2.35
CA ASP A 351 -2.37 -11.04 -0.92
C ASP A 351 -2.49 -9.73 -0.12
N ALA A 352 -3.58 -9.61 0.64
CA ALA A 352 -3.88 -8.42 1.43
C ALA A 352 -2.79 -8.11 2.48
N ALA A 353 -2.18 -9.12 3.10
CA ALA A 353 -1.16 -8.91 4.13
C ALA A 353 0.16 -8.41 3.50
N LEU A 354 0.53 -8.92 2.32
CA LEU A 354 1.67 -8.40 1.55
C LEU A 354 1.40 -6.99 1.04
N PHE A 355 0.18 -6.70 0.58
CA PHE A 355 -0.23 -5.38 0.14
C PHE A 355 -0.17 -4.34 1.27
N GLU A 356 -0.70 -4.67 2.44
CA GLU A 356 -0.63 -3.81 3.63
C GLU A 356 0.81 -3.56 4.06
N ARG A 357 1.68 -4.58 3.97
CA ARG A 357 3.11 -4.40 4.23
C ARG A 357 3.77 -3.45 3.23
N LEU A 358 3.52 -3.61 1.93
CA LEU A 358 4.00 -2.69 0.89
C LEU A 358 3.59 -1.25 1.23
N THR A 359 2.30 -1.02 1.45
CA THR A 359 1.75 0.32 1.67
C THR A 359 2.25 0.96 2.97
N ALA A 360 2.54 0.17 4.00
CA ALA A 360 3.14 0.66 5.25
C ALA A 360 4.63 1.02 5.12
N GLU A 361 5.39 0.30 4.28
CA GLU A 361 6.85 0.46 4.14
C GLU A 361 7.27 1.38 2.97
N LEU A 362 6.37 1.64 2.01
CA LEU A 362 6.62 2.60 0.93
C LEU A 362 6.89 4.03 1.46
N PRO A 363 6.05 4.60 2.36
CA PRO A 363 6.37 5.84 3.06
C PRO A 363 7.53 5.64 4.04
N VAL A 364 8.38 6.66 4.20
CA VAL A 364 9.51 6.58 5.13
C VAL A 364 9.07 6.98 6.53
N GLY A 365 8.97 6.01 7.42
CA GLY A 365 8.56 6.23 8.81
C GLY A 365 9.68 6.58 9.80
N VAL A 366 10.86 7.01 9.36
CA VAL A 366 11.97 7.28 10.29
C VAL A 366 11.83 8.67 10.90
N THR A 367 11.50 8.71 12.18
CA THR A 367 11.35 9.93 12.97
C THR A 367 11.95 9.75 14.37
N SER A 368 12.16 10.86 15.08
CA SER A 368 12.68 10.89 16.44
C SER A 368 12.20 12.12 17.18
N PHE A 369 12.16 12.04 18.51
CA PHE A 369 11.80 13.19 19.33
C PHE A 369 12.83 14.30 19.15
N PHE A 370 12.31 15.51 19.06
CA PHE A 370 13.07 16.74 18.95
C PHE A 370 14.08 16.77 17.77
N ARG A 371 13.76 16.08 16.66
CA ARG A 371 14.59 16.05 15.45
C ARG A 371 14.93 17.47 14.97
N HIS A 372 16.15 17.68 14.46
CA HIS A 372 16.74 18.99 14.13
C HIS A 372 16.59 20.01 15.27
N PRO A 373 17.25 19.78 16.43
CA PRO A 373 16.97 20.51 17.66
C PRO A 373 17.19 22.03 17.57
N ALA A 374 18.13 22.49 16.75
CA ALA A 374 18.35 23.93 16.53
C ALA A 374 17.11 24.63 15.91
N GLN A 375 16.39 23.94 15.02
CA GLN A 375 15.16 24.46 14.42
C GLN A 375 14.03 24.48 15.46
N LEU A 376 13.89 23.43 16.28
CA LEU A 376 12.89 23.41 17.34
C LEU A 376 13.16 24.43 18.45
N ARG A 377 14.43 24.74 18.72
CA ARG A 377 14.80 25.85 19.60
C ARG A 377 14.28 27.19 19.07
N GLN A 378 14.43 27.47 17.77
CA GLN A 378 13.85 28.68 17.17
C GLN A 378 12.33 28.70 17.30
N ILE A 379 11.66 27.57 17.09
CA ILE A 379 10.21 27.46 17.29
C ILE A 379 9.84 27.77 18.74
N ARG A 380 10.54 27.17 19.70
CA ARG A 380 10.34 27.36 21.14
C ARG A 380 10.57 28.81 21.59
N ASP A 381 11.67 29.41 21.19
CA ASP A 381 12.14 30.67 21.76
C ASP A 381 11.54 31.90 21.05
N GLU A 382 11.13 31.76 19.78
CA GLU A 382 10.70 32.89 18.96
C GLU A 382 9.26 32.74 18.46
N ILE A 383 8.91 31.56 17.93
CA ILE A 383 7.66 31.36 17.19
C ILE A 383 6.49 31.13 18.14
N LEU A 384 6.59 30.18 19.07
CA LEU A 384 5.52 29.88 20.02
C LEU A 384 5.17 31.07 20.92
N PRO A 385 6.14 31.86 21.44
CA PRO A 385 5.84 33.09 22.17
C PRO A 385 5.11 34.14 21.33
N TYR A 386 5.45 34.27 20.04
CA TYR A 386 4.70 35.14 19.14
C TYR A 386 3.26 34.64 18.93
N LEU A 387 3.08 33.33 18.74
CA LEU A 387 1.76 32.71 18.58
C LEU A 387 0.92 32.74 19.87
N ALA A 388 1.52 32.99 21.03
CA ALA A 388 0.81 33.21 22.28
C ALA A 388 -0.09 34.46 22.27
N SER A 389 0.01 35.32 21.28
CA SER A 389 -0.94 36.42 21.05
C SER A 389 -2.31 35.95 20.54
N PHE A 390 -2.38 34.77 19.91
CA PHE A 390 -3.63 34.24 19.36
C PHE A 390 -4.52 33.66 20.47
N PRO A 391 -5.85 33.88 20.40
CA PRO A 391 -6.80 33.33 21.37
C PRO A 391 -6.89 31.79 21.30
N MET A 392 -6.54 31.19 20.17
CA MET A 392 -6.45 29.75 19.95
C MET A 392 -5.36 29.48 18.93
N ILE A 393 -4.43 28.59 19.23
CA ILE A 393 -3.29 28.28 18.34
C ILE A 393 -3.59 26.98 17.60
N LYS A 394 -3.67 27.00 16.27
CA LYS A 394 -3.79 25.78 15.46
C LYS A 394 -2.45 25.45 14.83
N LEU A 395 -1.94 24.27 15.15
CA LEU A 395 -0.67 23.76 14.65
C LEU A 395 -0.91 22.48 13.85
N TRP A 396 -0.13 22.27 12.79
CA TRP A 396 -0.21 21.08 11.95
C TRP A 396 1.15 20.43 11.77
N SER A 397 1.32 19.19 12.23
CA SER A 397 2.41 18.28 11.84
C SER A 397 1.95 17.43 10.65
N ALA A 398 2.44 17.80 9.48
CA ALA A 398 2.09 17.21 8.19
C ALA A 398 3.10 16.11 7.81
N GLY A 399 2.65 14.85 7.81
CA GLY A 399 3.51 13.67 7.72
C GLY A 399 4.11 13.30 9.08
N CYS A 400 3.24 13.14 10.09
CA CYS A 400 3.64 12.97 11.48
C CYS A 400 4.27 11.61 11.81
N SER A 401 4.22 10.64 10.88
CA SER A 401 4.78 9.30 11.06
C SER A 401 4.25 8.63 12.34
N THR A 402 5.12 8.09 13.19
CA THR A 402 4.76 7.49 14.49
C THR A 402 4.48 8.51 15.61
N GLY A 403 4.43 9.81 15.30
CA GLY A 403 3.91 10.86 16.19
C GLY A 403 4.95 11.65 16.98
N GLU A 404 6.24 11.28 16.96
CA GLU A 404 7.30 11.91 17.74
C GLU A 404 7.38 13.44 17.55
N GLU A 405 7.18 13.94 16.32
CA GLU A 405 7.15 15.39 16.05
C GLU A 405 5.97 16.08 16.73
N ALA A 406 4.77 15.47 16.64
CA ALA A 406 3.57 16.01 17.27
C ALA A 406 3.72 16.03 18.80
N TYR A 407 4.23 14.97 19.41
CA TYR A 407 4.47 14.96 20.85
C TYR A 407 5.60 15.92 21.28
N SER A 408 6.64 16.13 20.47
CA SER A 408 7.64 17.17 20.73
C SER A 408 7.02 18.57 20.75
N LEU A 409 6.10 18.88 19.82
CA LEU A 409 5.36 20.14 19.85
C LEU A 409 4.46 20.24 21.09
N ALA A 410 3.75 19.17 21.44
CA ALA A 410 2.90 19.14 22.63
C ALA A 410 3.70 19.39 23.92
N ILE A 411 4.90 18.82 24.06
CA ILE A 411 5.80 19.08 25.19
C ILE A 411 6.23 20.55 25.21
N MET A 412 6.62 21.15 24.08
CA MET A 412 7.01 22.57 24.05
C MET A 412 5.84 23.50 24.40
N LEU A 413 4.64 23.20 23.89
CA LEU A 413 3.44 23.96 24.22
C LEU A 413 3.10 23.85 25.71
N ASP A 414 3.29 22.68 26.31
CA ASP A 414 3.08 22.46 27.74
C ASP A 414 4.06 23.28 28.59
N GLU A 415 5.35 23.23 28.24
CA GLU A 415 6.42 23.99 28.91
C GLU A 415 6.19 25.50 28.87
N LEU A 416 5.57 25.99 27.79
CA LEU A 416 5.24 27.41 27.61
C LEU A 416 3.85 27.79 28.15
N GLY A 417 3.09 26.85 28.74
CA GLY A 417 1.74 27.09 29.24
C GLY A 417 0.70 27.36 28.14
N LEU A 418 0.98 26.93 26.90
CA LEU A 418 0.14 27.17 25.72
C LEU A 418 -0.69 25.95 25.31
N LEU A 419 -0.43 24.76 25.88
CA LEU A 419 -1.05 23.50 25.45
C LEU A 419 -2.57 23.52 25.51
N GLU A 420 -3.14 24.06 26.59
CA GLU A 420 -4.58 24.15 26.81
C GLU A 420 -5.30 25.03 25.79
N ARG A 421 -4.57 25.97 25.17
CA ARG A 421 -5.07 26.92 24.19
C ARG A 421 -4.59 26.60 22.77
N SER A 422 -4.24 25.34 22.55
CA SER A 422 -3.72 24.84 21.28
C SER A 422 -4.50 23.64 20.76
N HIS A 423 -4.70 23.59 19.43
CA HIS A 423 -5.14 22.41 18.72
C HIS A 423 -4.00 21.92 17.82
N LEU A 424 -3.45 20.74 18.15
CA LEU A 424 -2.40 20.12 17.38
C LEU A 424 -2.97 19.04 16.46
N PHE A 425 -2.93 19.30 15.16
CA PHE A 425 -3.31 18.35 14.12
C PHE A 425 -2.06 17.59 13.69
N ALA A 426 -2.13 16.26 13.69
CA ALA A 426 -1.04 15.40 13.27
C ALA A 426 -1.59 14.45 12.20
N THR A 427 -1.06 14.56 10.98
CA THR A 427 -1.61 13.79 9.86
C THR A 427 -0.56 12.96 9.16
N ASP A 428 -0.97 11.77 8.70
CA ASP A 428 -0.14 10.91 7.87
C ASP A 428 -1.00 10.19 6.84
N VAL A 429 -0.36 9.67 5.80
CA VAL A 429 -0.99 8.85 4.78
C VAL A 429 -1.22 7.44 5.31
N SER A 430 -0.31 6.92 6.14
CA SER A 430 -0.34 5.53 6.62
C SER A 430 -1.27 5.37 7.83
N PRO A 431 -2.37 4.58 7.72
CA PRO A 431 -3.24 4.28 8.85
C PRO A 431 -2.47 3.55 9.96
N TYR A 432 -1.56 2.65 9.57
CA TYR A 432 -0.71 1.90 10.48
C TYR A 432 0.16 2.84 11.34
N LEU A 433 0.86 3.82 10.75
CA LEU A 433 1.69 4.76 11.51
C LEU A 433 0.84 5.63 12.45
N LEU A 434 -0.36 6.03 12.02
CA LEU A 434 -1.29 6.79 12.85
C LEU A 434 -1.76 6.01 14.07
N GLU A 435 -2.04 4.70 13.95
CA GLU A 435 -2.41 3.88 15.10
C GLU A 435 -1.26 3.76 16.12
N LEU A 436 -0.02 3.65 15.64
CA LEU A 436 1.16 3.69 16.51
C LEU A 436 1.30 5.05 17.22
N ALA A 437 1.07 6.15 16.50
CA ALA A 437 1.13 7.50 17.05
C ALA A 437 0.05 7.74 18.11
N LYS A 438 -1.18 7.26 17.85
CA LYS A 438 -2.30 7.28 18.80
C LYS A 438 -2.03 6.42 20.03
N ALA A 439 -1.33 5.29 19.89
CA ALA A 439 -0.91 4.49 21.04
C ALA A 439 0.04 5.28 21.96
N GLY A 440 0.88 6.14 21.39
CA GLY A 440 1.81 6.98 22.15
C GLY A 440 2.83 6.15 22.92
N LEU A 441 3.23 5.02 22.34
CA LEU A 441 4.27 4.13 22.83
C LEU A 441 5.46 4.18 21.88
N PHE A 442 6.65 4.48 22.40
CA PHE A 442 7.85 4.71 21.59
C PHE A 442 9.01 3.82 22.00
N PRO A 443 9.92 3.48 21.07
CA PRO A 443 11.05 2.60 21.38
C PRO A 443 11.97 3.20 22.43
N ALA A 444 12.36 2.42 23.44
CA ALA A 444 13.36 2.86 24.43
C ALA A 444 14.76 2.97 23.83
N ALA A 445 15.05 2.26 22.73
CA ALA A 445 16.36 2.24 22.08
C ALA A 445 16.83 3.61 21.58
N THR A 446 15.93 4.57 21.36
CA THR A 446 16.28 5.93 20.89
C THR A 446 16.34 6.97 22.03
N LEU A 447 16.18 6.54 23.29
CA LEU A 447 16.03 7.45 24.44
C LEU A 447 17.20 8.43 24.61
N ASP A 448 18.45 7.97 24.48
CA ASP A 448 19.61 8.86 24.68
C ASP A 448 19.70 9.93 23.59
N THR A 449 19.42 9.56 22.33
CA THR A 449 19.30 10.52 21.24
C THR A 449 18.16 11.51 21.49
N ASN A 450 17.00 11.03 21.95
CA ASN A 450 15.83 11.87 22.25
C ASN A 450 16.13 12.87 23.39
N ARG A 451 16.81 12.43 24.45
CA ARG A 451 17.25 13.29 25.57
C ARG A 451 18.22 14.37 25.09
N SER A 452 19.22 13.99 24.29
CA SER A 452 20.19 14.92 23.71
C SER A 452 19.51 15.97 22.84
N ASN A 453 18.61 15.53 21.94
CA ASN A 453 17.82 16.42 21.08
C ASN A 453 16.94 17.38 21.90
N TYR A 454 16.23 16.87 22.90
CA TYR A 454 15.38 17.67 23.78
C TYR A 454 16.18 18.79 24.48
N ARG A 455 17.32 18.44 25.10
CA ARG A 455 18.20 19.43 25.74
C ARG A 455 18.76 20.44 24.73
N ALA A 456 19.23 19.98 23.57
CA ALA A 456 19.73 20.84 22.50
C ALA A 456 18.63 21.79 21.95
N SER A 457 17.36 21.37 22.00
CA SER A 457 16.22 22.19 21.60
C SER A 457 15.82 23.26 22.62
N GLY A 458 16.50 23.33 23.78
CA GLY A 458 16.19 24.29 24.86
C GLY A 458 15.29 23.75 25.96
N GLY A 459 15.13 22.42 26.06
CA GLY A 459 14.41 21.76 27.17
C GLY A 459 14.91 22.21 28.54
N SER A 460 14.00 22.60 29.42
CA SER A 460 14.30 23.13 30.76
C SER A 460 14.21 22.09 31.87
N LEU A 461 13.49 20.98 31.65
CA LEU A 461 13.34 19.88 32.59
C LEU A 461 14.17 18.66 32.14
N ASP A 462 13.88 17.49 32.71
CA ASP A 462 14.34 16.21 32.18
C ASP A 462 13.29 15.61 31.25
N PHE A 463 13.72 15.16 30.07
CA PHE A 463 12.85 14.56 29.04
C PHE A 463 11.99 13.41 29.60
N ASP A 464 12.57 12.62 30.50
CA ASP A 464 11.94 11.51 31.20
C ASP A 464 10.72 11.91 32.03
N SER A 465 10.64 13.18 32.46
CA SER A 465 9.47 13.71 33.17
C SER A 465 8.22 13.73 32.28
N TYR A 466 8.41 13.79 30.96
CA TYR A 466 7.33 13.69 29.98
C TYR A 466 7.17 12.27 29.50
N LEU A 467 8.27 11.62 29.14
CA LEU A 467 8.30 10.30 28.50
C LEU A 467 9.12 9.36 29.40
N PRO A 468 8.53 8.85 30.49
CA PRO A 468 9.25 8.02 31.46
C PRO A 468 9.79 6.77 30.78
N ALA A 469 11.02 6.41 31.16
CA ALA A 469 11.71 5.24 30.64
C ALA A 469 11.16 3.95 31.25
N GLY A 470 11.12 2.91 30.42
CA GLY A 470 10.73 1.54 30.76
C GLY A 470 11.13 0.63 29.60
N ARG A 471 10.40 -0.46 29.37
CA ARG A 471 10.56 -1.27 28.14
C ARG A 471 10.38 -0.43 26.86
N TYR A 472 9.45 0.51 26.91
CA TYR A 472 9.19 1.53 25.92
C TYR A 472 8.85 2.86 26.61
N LEU A 473 8.98 3.97 25.90
CA LEU A 473 8.59 5.30 26.37
C LEU A 473 7.08 5.47 26.22
N ARG A 474 6.49 6.23 27.14
CA ARG A 474 5.03 6.37 27.25
C ARG A 474 4.61 7.83 27.23
N ALA A 475 3.83 8.23 26.23
CA ALA A 475 3.19 9.53 26.24
C ALA A 475 2.08 9.59 27.32
N PRO A 476 2.08 10.62 28.17
CA PRO A 476 1.07 10.81 29.20
C PRO A 476 -0.26 11.22 28.55
N GLU A 477 -1.36 10.86 29.21
CA GLU A 477 -2.71 11.06 28.69
C GLU A 477 -2.99 12.53 28.37
N ARG A 478 -2.54 13.46 29.23
CA ARG A 478 -2.68 14.90 29.03
C ARG A 478 -2.11 15.41 27.70
N LEU A 479 -1.01 14.84 27.21
CA LEU A 479 -0.42 15.22 25.92
C LEU A 479 -1.19 14.56 24.77
N ARG A 480 -1.53 13.27 24.92
CA ARG A 480 -2.29 12.51 23.92
C ARG A 480 -3.63 13.14 23.57
N LEU A 481 -4.39 13.58 24.58
CA LEU A 481 -5.71 14.20 24.38
C LEU A 481 -5.64 15.53 23.62
N ARG A 482 -4.45 16.10 23.45
CA ARG A 482 -4.22 17.38 22.75
C ARG A 482 -3.77 17.21 21.31
N VAL A 483 -3.48 15.99 20.88
CA VAL A 483 -3.07 15.68 19.50
C VAL A 483 -4.21 15.00 18.77
N LEU A 484 -4.73 15.65 17.73
CA LEU A 484 -5.73 15.08 16.83
C LEU A 484 -5.03 14.39 15.67
N PHE A 485 -4.97 13.05 15.73
CA PHE A 485 -4.45 12.22 14.65
C PHE A 485 -5.50 11.96 13.57
N HIS A 486 -5.19 12.27 12.32
CA HIS A 486 -6.11 12.06 11.20
C HIS A 486 -5.39 11.58 9.93
N ARG A 487 -6.04 10.70 9.17
CA ARG A 487 -5.54 10.26 7.86
C ARG A 487 -5.68 11.40 6.86
N HIS A 488 -4.58 11.84 6.26
CA HIS A 488 -4.61 12.86 5.23
C HIS A 488 -3.45 12.68 4.25
N SER A 489 -3.77 12.71 2.96
CA SER A 489 -2.74 12.77 1.92
C SER A 489 -2.46 14.21 1.52
N LEU A 490 -1.18 14.60 1.53
CA LEU A 490 -0.74 15.90 1.01
C LEU A 490 -0.99 16.05 -0.50
N THR A 491 -1.17 14.93 -1.21
CA THR A 491 -1.45 14.90 -2.65
C THR A 491 -2.92 15.15 -2.97
N GLY A 492 -3.82 14.97 -1.98
CA GLY A 492 -5.26 15.09 -2.15
C GLY A 492 -5.74 16.51 -2.45
N GLU A 493 -7.00 16.61 -2.89
CA GLU A 493 -7.63 17.90 -3.17
C GLU A 493 -8.19 18.56 -1.91
N GLY A 494 -8.09 19.89 -1.85
CA GLY A 494 -8.75 20.72 -0.84
C GLY A 494 -7.84 21.33 0.24
N ILE A 495 -8.41 22.33 0.93
CA ILE A 495 -7.88 22.91 2.17
C ILE A 495 -8.84 22.44 3.27
N PHE A 496 -8.33 21.78 4.30
CA PHE A 496 -9.20 21.29 5.39
C PHE A 496 -9.22 22.21 6.61
N ASN A 497 -8.25 23.11 6.78
CA ASN A 497 -8.24 24.11 7.86
C ASN A 497 -7.24 25.24 7.55
N GLU A 498 -7.30 26.30 8.36
CA GLU A 498 -6.28 27.33 8.45
C GLU A 498 -5.42 27.13 9.71
N PHE A 499 -4.09 27.30 9.60
CA PHE A 499 -3.12 27.03 10.66
C PHE A 499 -2.17 28.20 10.91
N GLN A 500 -1.81 28.43 12.17
CA GLN A 500 -0.78 29.40 12.56
C GLN A 500 0.63 28.82 12.46
N LEU A 501 0.80 27.50 12.59
CA LEU A 501 2.08 26.82 12.38
C LEU A 501 1.86 25.53 11.59
N ILE A 502 2.53 25.39 10.45
CA ILE A 502 2.57 24.14 9.69
C ILE A 502 4.01 23.62 9.71
N LEU A 503 4.22 22.38 10.12
CA LEU A 503 5.47 21.66 10.01
C LEU A 503 5.29 20.57 8.95
N CYS A 504 6.12 20.57 7.92
CA CYS A 504 6.20 19.51 6.93
C CYS A 504 7.67 19.21 6.67
N ARG A 505 8.24 18.33 7.50
CA ARG A 505 9.68 18.13 7.60
C ARG A 505 10.05 16.73 7.17
N ASN A 506 10.99 16.60 6.25
CA ASN A 506 11.47 15.31 5.75
C ASN A 506 10.40 14.43 5.08
N VAL A 507 9.36 15.07 4.52
CA VAL A 507 8.28 14.40 3.75
C VAL A 507 8.40 14.72 2.26
N LEU A 508 8.52 16.00 1.93
CA LEU A 508 8.53 16.49 0.55
C LEU A 508 9.74 16.03 -0.27
N ILE A 509 10.80 15.54 0.40
CA ILE A 509 11.96 14.89 -0.25
C ILE A 509 11.60 13.63 -1.01
N TYR A 510 10.41 13.05 -0.76
CA TYR A 510 9.92 11.89 -1.49
C TYR A 510 9.12 12.26 -2.73
N PHE A 511 8.82 13.54 -2.95
CA PHE A 511 8.01 14.00 -4.06
C PHE A 511 8.89 14.53 -5.19
N ASP A 512 8.43 14.41 -6.43
CA ASP A 512 9.01 15.14 -7.56
C ASP A 512 8.79 16.65 -7.43
N ALA A 513 9.44 17.44 -8.30
CA ALA A 513 9.39 18.90 -8.24
C ALA A 513 7.97 19.47 -8.46
N ASP A 514 7.13 18.78 -9.23
CA ASP A 514 5.78 19.22 -9.54
C ASP A 514 4.84 19.00 -8.36
N LEU A 515 4.92 17.84 -7.73
CA LEU A 515 4.16 17.54 -6.52
C LEU A 515 4.65 18.38 -5.34
N GLN A 516 5.95 18.61 -5.18
CA GLN A 516 6.48 19.56 -4.18
C GLN A 516 5.84 20.94 -4.32
N ARG A 517 5.78 21.47 -5.56
CA ARG A 517 5.17 22.77 -5.85
C ARG A 517 3.69 22.79 -5.49
N GLN A 518 2.92 21.78 -5.89
CA GLN A 518 1.49 21.68 -5.57
C GLN A 518 1.24 21.66 -4.06
N VAL A 519 2.04 20.89 -3.31
CA VAL A 519 1.92 20.81 -1.85
C VAL A 519 2.28 22.13 -1.18
N LEU A 520 3.34 22.81 -1.63
CA LEU A 520 3.69 24.14 -1.12
C LEU A 520 2.58 25.18 -1.39
N GLN A 521 1.91 25.12 -2.54
CA GLN A 521 0.74 25.97 -2.83
C GLN A 521 -0.42 25.70 -1.88
N ARG A 522 -0.69 24.42 -1.56
CA ARG A 522 -1.72 24.04 -0.58
C ARG A 522 -1.36 24.56 0.81
N PHE A 523 -0.09 24.48 1.21
CA PHE A 523 0.36 25.09 2.47
C PHE A 523 0.17 26.61 2.46
N ALA A 524 0.47 27.31 1.37
CA ALA A 524 0.30 28.77 1.30
C ALA A 524 -1.16 29.20 1.48
N ARG A 525 -2.11 28.35 1.04
CA ARG A 525 -3.56 28.58 1.22
C ARG A 525 -4.08 28.13 2.59
N SER A 526 -3.41 27.18 3.23
CA SER A 526 -3.78 26.68 4.57
C SER A 526 -3.09 27.45 5.70
N LEU A 527 -2.11 28.28 5.38
CA LEU A 527 -1.35 29.05 6.37
C LEU A 527 -2.06 30.39 6.62
N HIS A 528 -2.31 30.68 7.90
CA HIS A 528 -2.77 31.98 8.36
C HIS A 528 -1.79 33.07 7.87
N VAL A 529 -2.29 34.29 7.62
CA VAL A 529 -1.48 35.39 7.08
C VAL A 529 -0.24 35.71 7.93
N ASP A 530 -0.39 35.64 9.25
CA ASP A 530 0.69 35.81 10.25
C ASP A 530 1.31 34.48 10.71
N GLY A 531 1.02 33.38 10.01
CA GLY A 531 1.49 32.05 10.34
C GLY A 531 2.90 31.75 9.84
N PHE A 532 3.40 30.58 10.25
CA PHE A 532 4.72 30.08 9.85
C PHE A 532 4.65 28.69 9.23
N LEU A 533 5.43 28.49 8.17
CA LEU A 533 5.72 27.18 7.58
C LEU A 533 7.12 26.74 8.00
N VAL A 534 7.28 25.50 8.42
CA VAL A 534 8.55 24.89 8.80
C VAL A 534 8.82 23.70 7.89
N LEU A 535 9.92 23.77 7.13
CA LEU A 535 10.38 22.67 6.27
C LEU A 535 11.65 22.03 6.85
N GLY A 536 11.98 20.81 6.43
CA GLY A 536 13.17 20.12 6.91
C GLY A 536 14.45 20.80 6.39
N PRO A 537 15.49 20.97 7.23
CA PRO A 537 16.78 21.55 6.79
C PRO A 537 17.44 20.80 5.63
N GLN A 538 17.20 19.49 5.56
CA GLN A 538 17.77 18.59 4.57
C GLN A 538 16.85 18.43 3.35
N ASP A 539 15.72 19.14 3.29
CA ASP A 539 14.74 18.92 2.24
C ASP A 539 15.12 19.59 0.91
N GLY A 540 16.04 20.57 0.94
CA GLY A 540 16.51 21.27 -0.27
C GLY A 540 15.47 22.22 -0.89
N LEU A 541 14.39 22.55 -0.16
CA LEU A 541 13.21 23.23 -0.71
C LEU A 541 13.26 24.75 -0.68
N ASN A 542 14.38 25.36 -0.31
CA ASN A 542 14.49 26.82 -0.17
C ASN A 542 14.02 27.56 -1.43
N GLN A 543 14.49 27.16 -2.61
CA GLN A 543 14.11 27.81 -3.86
C GLN A 543 12.65 27.57 -4.23
N ALA A 544 12.14 26.34 -4.02
CA ALA A 544 10.75 26.00 -4.29
C ALA A 544 9.79 26.79 -3.39
N ALA A 545 10.12 26.93 -2.09
CA ALA A 545 9.36 27.71 -1.15
C ALA A 545 9.32 29.20 -1.54
N LEU A 546 10.48 29.79 -1.86
CA LEU A 546 10.57 31.18 -2.34
C LEU A 546 9.71 31.41 -3.59
N ALA A 547 9.75 30.48 -4.55
CA ALA A 547 8.93 30.55 -5.77
C ALA A 547 7.42 30.47 -5.51
N GLN A 548 7.00 29.92 -4.37
CA GLN A 548 5.59 29.92 -3.94
C GLN A 548 5.23 31.11 -3.02
N GLY A 549 6.10 32.11 -2.94
CA GLY A 549 5.85 33.34 -2.17
C GLY A 549 6.12 33.20 -0.68
N PHE A 550 6.81 32.15 -0.22
CA PHE A 550 7.28 32.06 1.16
C PHE A 550 8.57 32.85 1.35
N VAL A 551 8.67 33.63 2.44
CA VAL A 551 9.87 34.40 2.79
C VAL A 551 10.50 33.82 4.06
N PRO A 552 11.81 33.52 4.09
CA PRO A 552 12.47 33.02 5.29
C PRO A 552 12.32 33.99 6.46
N TRP A 553 11.96 33.47 7.63
CA TRP A 553 11.85 34.24 8.88
C TRP A 553 13.18 34.91 9.25
N LYS A 554 14.28 34.17 9.05
CA LYS A 554 15.65 34.66 9.16
C LYS A 554 16.46 34.15 7.97
N ALA A 555 17.50 34.89 7.58
CA ALA A 555 18.43 34.45 6.54
C ALA A 555 19.01 33.06 6.90
N GLY A 556 18.95 32.12 5.96
CA GLY A 556 19.43 30.74 6.16
C GLY A 556 18.53 29.86 7.04
N SER A 557 17.38 30.35 7.50
CA SER A 557 16.41 29.53 8.26
C SER A 557 15.50 28.73 7.32
N TYR A 558 15.03 27.58 7.82
CA TYR A 558 14.03 26.73 7.17
C TYR A 558 12.62 26.92 7.77
N ILE A 559 12.41 28.09 8.36
CA ILE A 559 11.13 28.61 8.85
C ILE A 559 10.78 29.79 7.96
N TYR A 560 9.55 29.82 7.46
CA TYR A 560 9.08 30.81 6.48
C TYR A 560 7.77 31.44 6.92
N ARG A 561 7.52 32.65 6.45
CA ARG A 561 6.21 33.32 6.46
C ARG A 561 5.65 33.42 5.06
N ARG A 562 4.35 33.67 4.94
CA ARG A 562 3.77 34.07 3.65
C ARG A 562 4.24 35.49 3.32
N GLY A 563 4.81 35.68 2.15
CA GLY A 563 5.09 37.02 1.62
C GLY A 563 3.79 37.79 1.51
N GLY A 564 3.77 39.03 1.99
CA GLY A 564 2.60 39.88 1.81
C GLY A 564 2.32 40.05 0.33
N THR A 565 1.08 39.81 -0.10
CA THR A 565 0.57 40.50 -1.28
C THR A 565 0.63 41.99 -0.93
N CYS A 566 1.54 42.75 -1.54
CA CYS A 566 1.36 44.19 -1.61
C CYS A 566 -0.02 44.39 -2.26
N HIS A 567 -1.03 44.71 -1.45
CA HIS A 567 -2.19 45.40 -1.98
C HIS A 567 -1.67 46.75 -2.42
N GLU A 568 -1.52 46.93 -3.74
CA GLU A 568 -1.41 48.25 -4.35
C GLU A 568 -2.65 49.09 -4.06
#